data_AF-A0A077PV93-F1
#
_entry.id   AF-A0A077PV93-F1
#
_cell.length_a   1.000
_cell.length_b   1.000
_cell.length_c   1.000
_cell.angle_alpha   90.00
_cell.angle_beta   90.00
_cell.angle_gamma   90.00
#
_symmetry.space_group_name_H-M   'P 1'
#
loop_
_entity.id
_entity.type
_entity.pdbx_description
1 polymer ?
#
loop_
_entity_poly.entity_id
_entity_poly.type
_entity_poly.pdbx_seq_one_letter_code
_entity_poly.pdbx_strand_id
1 'polypeptide(L)'
;MISTNLSGLEELGRKLQALETDLQTQILRKAGKAAMEIVKEDMVAHAGYDKKAKGPHLRDNIKIRSAKSRKYKGGVMITVGPDKAHRMKALAQEMGTIKQVPKPFIHN
;
A
#
# COMPACT_ATOMS: atom_id res chain seq x y z
N MET A 1 23.36 21.43 50.32
CA MET A 1 22.59 21.31 49.06
C MET A 1 23.21 20.19 48.25
N ILE A 2 22.47 19.11 48.01
CA ILE A 2 22.92 18.02 47.14
C ILE A 2 22.36 18.33 45.75
N SER A 3 23.23 18.68 44.80
CA SER A 3 22.85 18.86 43.39
C SER A 3 22.90 17.51 42.70
N THR A 4 21.74 16.94 42.37
CA THR A 4 21.65 15.76 41.52
C THR A 4 21.70 16.19 40.06
N ASN A 5 22.79 15.88 39.36
CA ASN A 5 22.88 16.04 37.91
C ASN A 5 22.00 14.98 37.24
N LEU A 6 20.81 15.40 36.80
CA LEU A 6 19.87 14.55 36.08
C LEU A 6 20.23 14.58 34.59
N SER A 7 21.06 13.64 34.13
CA SER A 7 21.40 13.46 32.71
C SER A 7 20.47 12.45 32.04
N GLY A 8 20.19 12.64 30.74
CA GLY A 8 19.42 11.68 29.94
C GLY A 8 17.95 12.01 29.68
N LEU A 9 17.41 13.09 30.27
CA LEU A 9 16.02 13.51 30.03
C LEU A 9 15.79 14.00 28.59
N GLU A 10 16.79 14.65 27.99
CA GLU A 10 16.78 15.02 26.57
C GLU A 10 16.80 13.79 25.65
N GLU A 11 17.58 12.76 26.01
CA GLU A 11 17.65 11.52 25.23
C GLU A 11 16.32 10.75 25.31
N LEU A 12 15.70 10.73 26.49
CA LEU A 12 14.35 10.21 26.69
C LEU A 12 13.33 10.97 25.84
N GLY A 13 13.38 12.31 25.85
CA GLY A 13 12.49 13.16 25.03
C GLY A 13 12.60 12.84 23.53
N ARG A 14 13.83 12.67 23.02
CA ARG A 14 14.05 12.28 21.61
C ARG A 14 13.48 10.89 21.29
N LYS A 15 13.64 9.92 22.19
CA LYS A 15 13.09 8.57 22.00
C LYS A 15 11.56 8.56 22.02
N LEU A 16 10.94 9.34 22.90
CA LEU A 16 9.49 9.47 22.97
C LEU A 16 8.92 10.12 21.69
N GLN A 17 9.59 11.16 21.18
CA GLN A 17 9.17 11.82 19.94
C GLN A 17 9.31 10.92 18.71
N ALA A 18 10.35 10.09 18.65
CA ALA A 18 10.49 9.07 17.61
C ALA A 18 9.37 8.03 17.69
N LEU A 19 9.02 7.58 18.91
CA LEU A 19 7.96 6.60 19.13
C LEU A 19 6.58 7.14 18.75
N GLU A 20 6.30 8.41 19.04
CA GLU A 20 5.07 9.09 18.62
C GLU A 20 4.95 9.12 17.09
N THR A 21 6.03 9.49 16.41
CA THR A 21 6.06 9.57 14.94
C THR A 21 5.86 8.20 14.28
N ASP A 22 6.46 7.15 14.85
CA ASP A 22 6.30 5.78 14.37
C ASP A 22 4.88 5.27 14.59
N LEU A 23 4.28 5.57 15.74
CA LEU A 23 2.90 5.20 16.05
C LEU A 23 1.92 5.90 15.10
N GLN A 24 2.06 7.20 14.88
CA GLN A 24 1.27 7.95 13.90
C GLN A 24 1.36 7.31 12.50
N THR A 25 2.57 6.95 12.08
CA THR A 25 2.81 6.30 10.78
C THR A 25 2.13 4.93 10.70
N GLN A 26 2.15 4.13 11.77
CA GLN A 26 1.49 2.83 11.81
C GLN A 26 -0.04 2.96 11.76
N ILE A 27 -0.61 3.93 12.49
CA ILE A 27 -2.05 4.20 12.47
C ILE A 27 -2.48 4.59 11.05
N LEU A 28 -1.77 5.53 10.41
CA LEU A 28 -2.05 5.93 9.03
C LEU A 28 -1.96 4.76 8.04
N ARG A 29 -0.98 3.86 8.21
CA ARG A 29 -0.88 2.65 7.37
C ARG A 29 -2.06 1.71 7.57
N LYS A 30 -2.49 1.47 8.81
CA LYS A 30 -3.60 0.56 9.09
C LYS A 30 -4.93 1.13 8.60
N ALA A 31 -5.21 2.39 8.93
CA ALA A 31 -6.41 3.09 8.49
C ALA A 31 -6.48 3.17 6.95
N GLY A 32 -5.37 3.55 6.32
CA GLY A 32 -5.28 3.63 4.86
C GLY A 32 -5.44 2.26 4.18
N LYS A 33 -4.92 1.18 4.77
CA LYS A 33 -5.17 -0.19 4.25
C LYS A 33 -6.64 -0.57 4.36
N ALA A 34 -7.27 -0.33 5.50
CA ALA A 34 -8.68 -0.65 5.72
C ALA A 34 -9.59 0.12 4.75
N ALA A 35 -9.30 1.41 4.52
CA ALA A 35 -10.07 2.22 3.58
C ALA A 35 -9.97 1.71 2.13
N MET A 36 -8.81 1.15 1.74
CA MET A 36 -8.56 0.67 0.39
C MET A 36 -8.99 -0.79 0.15
N GLU A 37 -9.58 -1.46 1.15
CA GLU A 37 -10.08 -2.83 1.00
C GLU A 37 -11.24 -2.90 0.00
N ILE A 38 -12.13 -1.89 -0.01
CA ILE A 38 -13.23 -1.77 -0.98
C ILE A 38 -12.69 -1.68 -2.42
N VAL A 39 -11.64 -0.88 -2.63
CA VAL A 39 -10.98 -0.76 -3.94
C VAL A 39 -10.36 -2.08 -4.35
N LYS A 40 -9.74 -2.81 -3.42
CA LYS A 40 -9.20 -4.15 -3.70
C LYS A 40 -10.31 -5.14 -4.09
N GLU A 41 -11.43 -5.14 -3.39
CA GLU A 41 -12.58 -6.00 -3.72
C GLU A 41 -13.12 -5.71 -5.11
N ASP A 42 -13.27 -4.44 -5.46
CA ASP A 42 -13.71 -4.01 -6.79
C ASP A 42 -12.72 -4.42 -7.88
N MET A 43 -11.42 -4.16 -7.68
CA MET A 43 -10.36 -4.60 -8.60
C MET A 43 -10.36 -6.12 -8.80
N VAL A 44 -10.61 -6.88 -7.72
CA VAL A 44 -10.68 -8.35 -7.73
C VAL A 44 -11.93 -8.83 -8.48
N ALA A 45 -13.07 -8.15 -8.37
CA ALA A 45 -14.28 -8.50 -9.09
C ALA A 45 -14.14 -8.26 -10.62
N HIS A 46 -13.40 -7.22 -11.00
CA HIS A 46 -13.24 -6.81 -12.39
C HIS A 46 -11.97 -7.33 -13.08
N ALA A 47 -11.05 -7.96 -12.34
CA ALA A 47 -9.85 -8.58 -12.89
C ALA A 47 -10.17 -9.80 -13.78
N GLY A 48 -9.46 -9.90 -14.91
CA GLY A 48 -9.57 -11.01 -15.83
C GLY A 48 -9.19 -12.34 -15.17
N TYR A 49 -10.08 -13.33 -15.32
CA TYR A 49 -9.92 -14.67 -14.81
C TYR A 49 -10.00 -15.69 -15.94
N ASP A 50 -9.00 -16.57 -16.02
CA ASP A 50 -8.96 -17.65 -17.01
C ASP A 50 -9.04 -19.00 -16.29
N LYS A 51 -10.19 -19.66 -16.40
CA LYS A 51 -10.47 -20.98 -15.79
C LYS A 51 -9.54 -22.09 -16.29
N LYS A 52 -8.94 -21.94 -17.47
CA LYS A 52 -8.12 -22.99 -18.11
C LYS A 52 -6.63 -22.87 -17.76
N ALA A 53 -6.20 -21.71 -17.28
CA ALA A 53 -4.81 -21.48 -16.91
C ALA A 53 -4.50 -22.12 -15.55
N LYS A 54 -3.48 -22.99 -15.48
CA LYS A 54 -3.02 -23.62 -14.22
C LYS A 54 -2.11 -22.71 -13.37
N GLY A 55 -1.74 -21.54 -13.90
CA GLY A 55 -0.82 -20.60 -13.24
C GLY A 55 -1.54 -19.56 -12.37
N PRO A 56 -0.80 -18.80 -11.55
CA PRO A 56 -1.37 -17.76 -10.70
C PRO A 56 -2.18 -16.75 -11.53
N HIS A 57 -3.41 -16.46 -11.08
CA HIS A 57 -4.30 -15.54 -11.78
C HIS A 57 -4.02 -14.09 -11.38
N LEU A 58 -4.47 -13.18 -12.24
CA LEU A 58 -4.39 -11.73 -11.99
C LEU A 58 -5.20 -11.35 -10.75
N ARG A 59 -6.39 -11.94 -10.61
CA ARG A 59 -7.32 -11.74 -9.49
C ARG A 59 -6.68 -12.04 -8.12
N ASP A 60 -5.94 -13.13 -8.03
CA ASP A 60 -5.37 -13.61 -6.75
C ASP A 60 -4.16 -12.78 -6.29
N ASN A 61 -3.64 -11.91 -7.16
CA ASN A 61 -2.39 -11.18 -6.95
C ASN A 61 -2.58 -9.67 -6.79
N ILE A 62 -3.80 -9.20 -6.55
CA ILE A 62 -4.08 -7.80 -6.20
C ILE A 62 -3.82 -7.59 -4.71
N LYS A 63 -2.88 -6.69 -4.40
CA LYS A 63 -2.40 -6.44 -3.04
C LYS A 63 -2.45 -4.95 -2.72
N ILE A 64 -2.77 -4.63 -1.47
CA ILE A 64 -2.64 -3.27 -0.93
C ILE A 64 -1.21 -3.11 -0.40
N ARG A 65 -0.52 -2.09 -0.89
CA ARG A 65 0.85 -1.75 -0.53
C ARG A 65 0.87 -0.40 0.16
N SER A 66 1.78 -0.26 1.11
CA SER A 66 2.02 1.01 1.80
C SER A 66 3.48 1.41 1.65
N ALA A 67 3.75 2.61 1.17
CA ALA A 67 5.08 3.18 1.06
C ALA A 67 5.16 4.49 1.85
N LYS A 68 6.37 4.91 2.25
CA LYS A 68 6.57 6.28 2.74
C LYS A 68 6.34 7.25 1.58
N SER A 69 5.59 8.31 1.81
CA SER A 69 5.39 9.34 0.81
C SER A 69 6.70 10.09 0.57
N ARG A 70 7.10 10.22 -0.69
CA ARG A 70 8.26 11.04 -1.09
C ARG A 70 7.91 12.53 -1.18
N LYS A 71 6.63 12.84 -1.38
CA LYS A 71 6.10 14.21 -1.55
C LYS A 71 5.74 14.88 -0.22
N TYR A 72 5.19 14.12 0.72
CA TYR A 72 4.75 14.64 2.02
C TYR A 72 5.58 14.03 3.14
N LYS A 73 6.37 14.85 3.84
CA LYS A 73 7.14 14.41 5.03
C LYS A 73 6.15 13.91 6.10
N GLY A 74 6.32 12.68 6.56
CA GLY A 74 5.41 12.02 7.50
C GLY A 74 4.16 11.37 6.87
N GLY A 75 3.95 11.56 5.55
CA GLY A 75 2.83 10.96 4.84
C GLY A 75 3.06 9.50 4.48
N VAL A 76 1.97 8.73 4.40
CA VAL A 76 1.95 7.35 3.91
C VAL A 76 1.21 7.32 2.58
N MET A 77 1.81 6.72 1.57
CA MET A 77 1.15 6.44 0.29
C MET A 77 0.62 5.01 0.32
N ILE A 78 -0.68 4.85 0.10
CA ILE A 78 -1.31 3.54 -0.05
C ILE A 78 -1.64 3.34 -1.52
N THR A 79 -1.29 2.18 -2.06
CA THR A 79 -1.62 1.82 -3.44
C THR A 79 -2.24 0.44 -3.47
N VAL A 80 -3.17 0.22 -4.39
CA VAL A 80 -3.78 -1.09 -4.64
C VAL A 80 -3.44 -1.48 -6.05
N GLY A 81 -2.96 -2.71 -6.24
CA GLY A 81 -2.62 -3.15 -7.58
C GLY A 81 -2.10 -4.56 -7.66
N PRO A 82 -2.02 -5.09 -8.89
CA PRO A 82 -1.51 -6.41 -9.16
C PRO A 82 -0.01 -6.50 -8.89
N ASP A 83 0.46 -7.71 -8.59
CA ASP A 83 1.88 -7.96 -8.40
C ASP A 83 2.70 -7.78 -9.69
N LYS A 84 4.01 -7.59 -9.56
CA LYS A 84 4.93 -7.35 -10.67
C LYS A 84 4.87 -8.47 -11.72
N ALA A 85 4.66 -9.71 -11.28
CA ALA A 85 4.51 -10.88 -12.16
C ALA A 85 3.31 -10.77 -13.11
N HIS A 86 2.24 -10.09 -12.70
CA HIS A 86 1.01 -9.93 -13.48
C HIS A 86 0.82 -8.53 -14.05
N ARG A 87 1.80 -7.63 -13.87
CA ARG A 87 1.75 -6.24 -14.35
C ARG A 87 1.46 -6.15 -15.86
N MET A 88 2.08 -7.01 -16.67
CA MET A 88 1.87 -6.98 -18.12
C MET A 88 0.44 -7.40 -18.50
N LYS A 89 -0.11 -8.42 -17.82
CA LYS A 89 -1.51 -8.85 -18.03
C LYS A 89 -2.51 -7.78 -17.59
N ALA A 90 -2.23 -7.13 -16.46
CA ALA A 90 -3.04 -6.02 -15.98
C ALA A 90 -3.05 -4.87 -16.98
N LEU A 91 -1.87 -4.46 -17.49
CA LEU A 91 -1.76 -3.38 -18.45
C LEU A 91 -2.47 -3.70 -19.78
N ALA A 92 -2.36 -4.93 -20.25
CA ALA A 92 -3.08 -5.40 -21.43
C ALA A 92 -4.61 -5.36 -21.25
N GLN A 93 -5.10 -5.60 -20.03
CA GLN A 93 -6.52 -5.47 -19.72
C GLN A 93 -6.95 -4.00 -19.59
N GLU A 94 -6.14 -3.16 -18.93
CA GLU A 94 -6.40 -1.73 -18.77
C GLU A 94 -6.46 -0.97 -20.10
N MET A 95 -5.42 -1.14 -20.92
CA MET A 95 -5.22 -0.37 -22.15
C MET A 95 -5.78 -1.08 -23.40
N GLY A 96 -6.11 -2.36 -23.27
CA GLY A 96 -6.46 -3.20 -24.40
C GLY A 96 -5.22 -3.63 -25.20
N THR A 97 -5.46 -4.52 -26.15
CA THR A 97 -4.47 -4.95 -27.14
C THR A 97 -5.13 -5.02 -28.51
N ILE A 98 -4.36 -5.29 -29.57
CA ILE A 98 -4.88 -5.48 -30.94
C ILE A 98 -6.04 -6.50 -30.98
N LYS A 99 -6.04 -7.48 -30.07
CA LYS A 99 -7.03 -8.58 -30.04
C LYS A 99 -8.06 -8.46 -28.91
N GLN A 100 -7.93 -7.48 -28.02
CA GLN A 100 -8.75 -7.38 -26.81
C GLN A 100 -9.10 -5.92 -26.52
N VAL A 101 -10.39 -5.63 -26.38
CA VAL A 101 -10.89 -4.30 -25.99
C VAL A 101 -10.45 -3.97 -24.56
N PRO A 102 -10.04 -2.72 -24.26
CA PRO A 102 -9.73 -2.29 -22.90
C PRO A 102 -10.93 -2.49 -21.96
N LYS A 103 -10.64 -3.02 -20.77
CA LYS A 103 -11.58 -3.11 -19.64
C LYS A 103 -10.86 -2.63 -18.38
N PRO A 104 -10.80 -1.30 -18.16
CA PRO A 104 -10.15 -0.72 -17.00
C PRO A 104 -10.77 -1.21 -15.70
N PHE A 105 -9.92 -1.53 -14.73
CA PHE A 105 -10.29 -1.99 -13.39
C PHE A 105 -9.36 -1.44 -12.31
N ILE A 106 -8.20 -0.87 -12.66
CA ILE A 106 -7.29 -0.22 -11.70
C ILE A 106 -7.82 1.18 -11.36
N HIS A 107 -7.95 1.46 -10.06
CA HIS A 107 -8.38 2.76 -9.54
C HIS A 107 -7.26 3.29 -8.63
N ASN A 108 -6.54 4.32 -9.10
CA ASN A 108 -5.35 4.88 -8.46
C ASN A 108 -5.61 6.27 -7.87
#